data_AF-A0AAJ2L6F6-F1
#
_entry.id   AF-A0AAJ2L6F6-F1
#
_cell.length_a   1.000
_cell.length_b   1.000
_cell.length_c   1.000
_cell.angle_alpha   90.00
_cell.angle_beta   90.00
_cell.angle_gamma   90.00
#
_symmetry.space_group_name_H-M   'P 1'
#
loop_
_entity.id
_entity.type
_entity.pdbx_description
1 polymer ?
#
loop_
_entity_poly.entity_id
_entity_poly.type
_entity_poly.pdbx_seq_one_letter_code
_entity_poly.pdbx_strand_id
1 'polypeptide(L)'
;MTTMLTEEYYGVLTEPATLTIERLLPGPIERLWSYLTDGELRRRWLAAGAMEQMVGAPVELVWRNDELTDPPGARPEGFGDEHRMTCEVVAIDAPRSLAISWGSTGGVTFTLTEKGDEVLLTIVHSRVEDPSVLLNVSAGWHSHVDVLEAKLRGTTPVPHWDNFAQLRGVYAERLFD
;
A
#
# COMPACT_ATOMS: atom_id res chain seq x y z
N MET A 1 8.35 25.23 -6.96
CA MET A 1 7.82 24.75 -5.66
C MET A 1 7.47 23.27 -5.78
N THR A 2 8.44 22.41 -6.09
CA THR A 2 8.18 20.98 -6.39
C THR A 2 8.74 20.05 -5.31
N THR A 3 9.65 20.56 -4.47
CA THR A 3 10.40 19.79 -3.47
C THR A 3 9.61 19.45 -2.20
N MET A 4 8.58 20.24 -1.85
CA MET A 4 7.76 19.98 -0.64
C MET A 4 6.73 18.86 -0.87
N LEU A 5 6.08 18.82 -2.04
CA LEU A 5 5.13 17.76 -2.37
C LEU A 5 5.82 16.38 -2.41
N THR A 6 7.10 16.31 -2.81
CA THR A 6 7.81 15.03 -2.90
C THR A 6 8.12 14.40 -1.56
N GLU A 7 8.33 15.17 -0.48
CA GLU A 7 8.60 14.60 0.84
C GLU A 7 7.35 14.09 1.54
N GLU A 8 6.21 14.74 1.32
CA GLU A 8 4.89 14.35 1.86
C GLU A 8 4.40 13.00 1.31
N TYR A 9 4.94 12.55 0.17
CA TYR A 9 4.60 11.25 -0.44
C TYR A 9 5.37 10.06 0.12
N TYR A 10 6.45 10.29 0.88
CA TYR A 10 7.16 9.21 1.54
C TYR A 10 6.49 8.86 2.86
N GLY A 11 6.48 7.57 3.16
CA GLY A 11 6.11 7.09 4.48
C GLY A 11 7.06 7.62 5.55
N VAL A 12 6.50 7.94 6.71
CA VAL A 12 7.24 8.46 7.87
C VAL A 12 6.98 7.57 9.09
N LEU A 13 7.93 7.54 10.02
CA LEU A 13 7.74 6.89 11.31
C LEU A 13 7.06 7.85 12.26
N THR A 14 5.77 7.64 12.53
CA THR A 14 4.98 8.50 13.43
C THR A 14 5.11 8.10 14.90
N GLU A 15 5.43 6.82 15.14
CA GLU A 15 5.73 6.22 16.44
C GLU A 15 6.83 5.16 16.25
N PRO A 16 7.51 4.67 17.30
CA PRO A 16 8.45 3.57 17.15
C PRO A 16 7.80 2.41 16.39
N ALA A 17 8.44 1.98 15.29
CA ALA A 17 7.98 0.87 14.46
C ALA A 17 6.59 1.05 13.81
N THR A 18 6.08 2.28 13.65
CA THR A 18 4.81 2.53 12.92
C THR A 18 5.05 3.41 11.70
N LEU A 19 4.80 2.84 10.52
CA LEU A 19 4.88 3.53 9.25
C LEU A 19 3.53 4.16 8.89
N THR A 20 3.52 5.44 8.57
CA THR A 20 2.36 6.14 8.00
C THR A 20 2.71 6.68 6.62
N ILE A 21 1.91 6.37 5.60
CA ILE A 21 2.02 6.95 4.25
C ILE A 21 0.69 7.58 3.85
N GLU A 22 0.74 8.76 3.26
CA GLU A 22 -0.42 9.53 2.82
C GLU A 22 -0.36 9.82 1.33
N ARG A 23 -1.51 9.73 0.65
CA ARG A 23 -1.62 10.01 -0.79
C ARG A 23 -2.94 10.68 -1.10
N LEU A 24 -2.88 11.83 -1.75
CA LEU A 24 -4.06 12.48 -2.29
C LEU A 24 -4.38 11.88 -3.66
N LEU A 25 -5.55 11.26 -3.79
CA LEU A 25 -5.97 10.48 -4.94
C LEU A 25 -7.28 11.02 -5.53
N PRO A 26 -7.53 10.89 -6.84
CA PRO A 26 -8.78 11.39 -7.42
C PRO A 26 -9.98 10.59 -6.91
N GLY A 27 -11.01 11.30 -6.45
CA GLY A 27 -12.22 10.71 -5.90
C GLY A 27 -13.13 10.05 -6.95
N PRO A 28 -14.37 9.72 -6.56
CA PRO A 28 -14.95 9.88 -5.22
C PRO A 28 -14.48 8.79 -4.24
N ILE A 29 -14.80 8.92 -2.95
CA ILE A 29 -14.38 7.99 -1.88
C ILE A 29 -14.83 6.55 -2.14
N GLU A 30 -16.02 6.36 -2.72
CA GLU A 30 -16.55 5.04 -3.06
C GLU A 30 -15.66 4.31 -4.07
N ARG A 31 -15.05 5.05 -5.01
CA ARG A 31 -14.12 4.48 -5.98
C ARG A 31 -12.92 3.89 -5.27
N LEU A 32 -12.28 4.66 -4.39
CA LEU A 32 -11.12 4.18 -3.63
C LEU A 32 -11.50 3.02 -2.71
N TRP A 33 -12.67 3.10 -2.07
CA TRP A 33 -13.17 2.01 -1.24
C TRP A 33 -13.31 0.70 -2.03
N SER A 34 -13.80 0.75 -3.26
CA SER A 34 -13.82 -0.44 -4.13
C SER A 34 -12.41 -0.97 -4.42
N TYR A 35 -11.41 -0.10 -4.64
CA TYR A 35 -10.01 -0.52 -4.80
C TYR A 35 -9.39 -1.14 -3.52
N LEU A 36 -9.94 -0.88 -2.33
CA LEU A 36 -9.54 -1.54 -1.09
C LEU A 36 -10.26 -2.88 -0.87
N THR A 37 -11.51 -2.99 -1.30
CA THR A 37 -12.40 -4.08 -0.85
C THR A 37 -12.71 -5.13 -1.91
N ASP A 38 -12.81 -4.73 -3.17
CA ASP A 38 -13.05 -5.64 -4.31
C ASP A 38 -11.73 -6.29 -4.75
N GLY A 39 -11.66 -7.62 -4.71
CA GLY A 39 -10.44 -8.36 -5.07
C GLY A 39 -9.98 -8.18 -6.52
N GLU A 40 -10.90 -7.97 -7.47
CA GLU A 40 -10.59 -7.76 -8.89
C GLU A 40 -10.07 -6.35 -9.18
N LEU A 41 -10.44 -5.38 -8.35
CA LEU A 41 -9.86 -4.03 -8.38
C LEU A 41 -8.57 -3.96 -7.56
N ARG A 42 -8.55 -4.57 -6.38
CA ARG A 42 -7.39 -4.58 -5.49
C ARG A 42 -6.18 -5.28 -6.11
N ARG A 43 -6.38 -6.38 -6.85
CA ARG A 43 -5.29 -7.07 -7.58
C ARG A 43 -4.57 -6.20 -8.61
N ARG A 44 -5.19 -5.09 -9.04
CA ARG A 44 -4.60 -4.19 -10.01
C ARG A 44 -3.48 -3.34 -9.40
N TRP A 45 -3.44 -3.16 -8.09
CA TRP A 45 -2.44 -2.31 -7.46
C TRP A 45 -1.73 -2.94 -6.26
N LEU A 46 -2.37 -3.88 -5.56
CA LEU A 46 -1.84 -4.51 -4.35
C LEU A 46 -1.83 -6.05 -4.47
N ALA A 47 -2.98 -6.69 -4.26
CA ALA A 47 -3.11 -8.14 -4.16
C ALA A 47 -4.51 -8.62 -4.51
N ALA A 48 -4.60 -9.80 -5.10
CA ALA A 48 -5.86 -10.51 -5.29
C ALA A 48 -6.31 -11.18 -3.99
N GLY A 49 -7.48 -11.82 -4.03
CA GLY A 49 -8.00 -12.64 -2.93
C GLY A 49 -9.34 -12.11 -2.41
N ALA A 50 -10.10 -13.00 -1.77
CA ALA A 50 -11.42 -12.67 -1.24
C ALA A 50 -11.30 -11.81 0.02
N MET A 51 -12.28 -10.91 0.20
CA MET A 51 -12.44 -10.15 1.42
C MET A 51 -13.92 -9.88 1.66
N GLU A 52 -14.44 -10.36 2.79
CA GLU A 52 -15.77 -9.97 3.23
C GLU A 52 -15.67 -8.72 4.11
N GLN A 53 -16.56 -7.76 3.89
CA GLN A 53 -16.59 -6.50 4.63
C GLN A 53 -17.27 -6.67 5.99
N MET A 54 -16.73 -7.57 6.81
CA MET A 54 -17.28 -7.94 8.12
C MET A 54 -16.13 -8.15 9.11
N VAL A 55 -16.25 -7.58 10.31
CA VAL A 55 -15.27 -7.82 11.39
C VAL A 55 -15.20 -9.31 11.70
N GLY A 56 -13.98 -9.83 11.82
CA GLY A 56 -13.70 -11.23 12.04
C GLY A 56 -13.64 -12.08 10.77
N ALA A 57 -13.97 -11.51 9.60
CA ALA A 57 -13.93 -12.26 8.36
C ALA A 57 -12.49 -12.45 7.85
N PRO A 58 -12.19 -13.60 7.22
CA PRO A 58 -10.89 -13.83 6.61
C PRO A 58 -10.67 -12.91 5.41
N VAL A 59 -9.42 -12.49 5.23
CA VAL A 59 -8.95 -11.76 4.06
C VAL A 59 -7.80 -12.55 3.44
N GLU A 60 -7.93 -12.92 2.18
CA GLU A 60 -6.82 -13.48 1.42
C GLU A 60 -6.11 -12.38 0.64
N LEU A 61 -4.78 -12.35 0.76
CA LEU A 61 -3.91 -11.50 -0.04
C LEU A 61 -2.98 -12.40 -0.85
N VAL A 62 -3.10 -12.30 -2.18
CA VAL A 62 -2.26 -12.99 -3.16
C VAL A 62 -1.55 -11.95 -4.02
N TRP A 63 -0.28 -11.69 -3.74
CA TRP A 63 0.55 -10.76 -4.50
C TRP A 63 1.12 -11.44 -5.73
N ARG A 64 0.93 -10.81 -6.89
CA ARG A 64 1.54 -11.15 -8.17
C ARG A 64 2.10 -9.87 -8.77
N ASN A 65 3.20 -9.41 -8.19
CA ASN A 65 3.72 -8.07 -8.46
C ASN A 65 4.13 -7.87 -9.93
N ASP A 66 4.50 -8.94 -10.62
CA ASP A 66 4.75 -8.95 -12.06
C ASP A 66 3.54 -8.57 -12.92
N GLU A 67 2.31 -8.70 -12.39
CA GLU A 67 1.09 -8.37 -13.12
C GLU A 67 0.68 -6.89 -12.96
N LEU A 68 1.39 -6.12 -12.12
CA LEU A 68 1.01 -4.74 -11.79
C LEU A 68 1.33 -3.75 -12.91
N THR A 69 2.42 -3.99 -13.65
CA THR A 69 2.91 -3.14 -14.74
C THR A 69 3.44 -3.97 -15.90
N ASP A 70 3.42 -3.42 -17.11
CA ASP A 70 3.98 -4.04 -18.32
C ASP A 70 4.91 -3.02 -19.03
N PRO A 71 6.25 -3.22 -19.00
CA PRO A 71 6.95 -4.33 -18.34
C PRO A 71 6.92 -4.24 -16.80
N PRO A 72 7.13 -5.37 -16.08
CA PRO A 72 7.17 -5.38 -14.61
C PRO A 72 8.46 -4.79 -14.01
N GLY A 73 9.53 -4.70 -14.80
CA GLY A 73 10.87 -4.33 -14.33
C GLY A 73 11.69 -5.55 -13.89
N ALA A 74 12.84 -5.31 -13.27
CA ALA A 74 13.76 -6.36 -12.82
C ALA A 74 13.42 -6.85 -11.40
N ARG A 75 12.77 -8.02 -11.30
CA ARG A 75 12.44 -8.61 -10.00
C ARG A 75 13.71 -8.85 -9.13
N PRO A 76 13.76 -8.34 -7.89
CA PRO A 76 14.89 -8.59 -6.99
C PRO A 76 15.01 -10.05 -6.56
N GLU A 77 16.23 -10.47 -6.21
CA GLU A 77 16.48 -11.79 -5.62
C GLU A 77 15.70 -11.98 -4.30
N GLY A 78 15.18 -13.18 -4.07
CA GLY A 78 14.38 -13.51 -2.89
C GLY A 78 12.88 -13.24 -3.03
N PHE A 79 12.44 -12.57 -4.10
CA PHE A 79 11.01 -12.41 -4.42
C PHE A 79 10.55 -13.49 -5.40
N GLY A 80 9.51 -14.24 -5.02
CA GLY A 80 8.87 -15.25 -5.87
C GLY A 80 7.86 -14.65 -6.86
N ASP A 81 7.35 -15.49 -7.76
CA ASP A 81 6.28 -15.10 -8.71
C ASP A 81 4.97 -14.76 -7.98
N GLU A 82 4.73 -15.41 -6.84
CA GLU A 82 3.53 -15.25 -6.03
C GLU A 82 3.89 -15.26 -4.55
N HIS A 83 3.25 -14.39 -3.76
CA HIS A 83 3.26 -14.44 -2.31
C HIS A 83 1.83 -14.48 -1.78
N ARG A 84 1.60 -15.17 -0.66
CA ARG A 84 0.26 -15.32 -0.07
C ARG A 84 0.28 -15.05 1.42
N MET A 85 -0.76 -14.40 1.91
CA MET A 85 -1.01 -14.22 3.33
C MET A 85 -2.51 -14.29 3.61
N THR A 86 -2.85 -14.91 4.74
CA THR A 86 -4.20 -14.87 5.31
C THR A 86 -4.22 -13.85 6.45
N CYS A 87 -5.17 -12.94 6.37
CA CYS A 87 -5.43 -11.88 7.33
C CYS A 87 -6.88 -11.99 7.83
N GLU A 88 -7.26 -11.08 8.70
CA GLU A 88 -8.60 -10.96 9.27
C GLU A 88 -9.00 -9.48 9.32
N VAL A 89 -10.27 -9.17 9.05
CA VAL A 89 -10.80 -7.81 9.24
C VAL A 89 -10.92 -7.53 10.73
N VAL A 90 -10.15 -6.56 11.21
CA VAL A 90 -10.12 -6.15 12.63
C VAL A 90 -11.17 -5.07 12.91
N ALA A 91 -11.32 -4.11 12.00
CA ALA A 91 -12.31 -3.06 12.09
C ALA A 91 -12.73 -2.60 10.68
N ILE A 92 -13.97 -2.15 10.54
CA ILE A 92 -14.48 -1.64 9.27
C ILE A 92 -15.57 -0.59 9.53
N ASP A 93 -15.44 0.57 8.87
CA ASP A 93 -16.42 1.64 8.82
C ASP A 93 -16.51 2.11 7.36
N ALA A 94 -17.32 1.43 6.55
CA ALA A 94 -17.40 1.69 5.12
C ALA A 94 -18.09 3.04 4.82
N PRO A 95 -17.57 3.87 3.88
CA PRO A 95 -16.37 3.68 3.06
C PRO A 95 -15.12 4.41 3.60
N ARG A 96 -15.07 4.70 4.92
CA ARG A 96 -14.07 5.59 5.52
C ARG A 96 -12.86 4.88 6.09
N SER A 97 -12.99 3.66 6.62
CA SER A 97 -11.88 2.97 7.26
C SER A 97 -11.97 1.46 7.18
N LEU A 98 -10.81 0.82 6.99
CA LEU A 98 -10.61 -0.62 7.01
C LEU A 98 -9.32 -0.94 7.76
N ALA A 99 -9.39 -1.79 8.78
CA ALA A 99 -8.22 -2.33 9.46
C ALA A 99 -8.18 -3.85 9.30
N ILE A 100 -7.00 -4.37 8.94
CA ILE A 100 -6.74 -5.81 8.79
C ILE A 100 -5.53 -6.24 9.61
N SER A 101 -5.56 -7.47 10.10
CA SER A 101 -4.37 -8.08 10.71
C SER A 101 -3.27 -8.29 9.67
N TRP A 102 -2.01 -8.34 10.08
CA TRP A 102 -0.89 -8.44 9.14
C TRP A 102 0.28 -9.23 9.70
N GLY A 103 0.34 -10.52 9.36
CA GLY A 103 1.38 -11.42 9.85
C GLY A 103 1.55 -11.33 11.37
N SER A 104 2.78 -11.06 11.81
CA SER A 104 3.13 -10.87 13.22
C SER A 104 3.15 -9.41 13.69
N THR A 105 2.74 -8.46 12.85
CA THR A 105 2.78 -7.02 13.17
C THR A 105 1.49 -6.56 13.88
N GLY A 106 1.37 -5.26 14.13
CA GLY A 106 0.18 -4.66 14.71
C GLY A 106 -1.00 -4.52 13.74
N GLY A 107 -0.82 -4.86 12.47
CA GLY A 107 -1.83 -4.75 11.43
C GLY A 107 -1.71 -3.46 10.62
N VAL A 108 -2.57 -3.37 9.60
CA VAL A 108 -2.61 -2.27 8.65
C VAL A 108 -3.99 -1.63 8.67
N THR A 109 -4.02 -0.31 8.81
CA THR A 109 -5.23 0.50 8.74
C THR A 109 -5.19 1.41 7.52
N PHE A 110 -6.27 1.36 6.73
CA PHE A 110 -6.56 2.29 5.65
C PHE A 110 -7.63 3.27 6.11
N THR A 111 -7.38 4.56 5.93
CA THR A 111 -8.36 5.62 6.19
C THR A 111 -8.54 6.46 4.92
N LEU A 112 -9.78 6.74 4.58
CA LEU A 112 -10.17 7.56 3.43
C LEU A 112 -10.89 8.82 3.93
N THR A 113 -10.37 9.99 3.56
CA THR A 113 -10.97 11.29 3.91
C THR A 113 -11.21 12.12 2.66
N GLU A 114 -12.46 12.53 2.42
CA GLU A 114 -12.79 13.42 1.31
C GLU A 114 -12.11 14.80 1.46
N LYS A 115 -11.55 15.29 0.36
CA LYS A 115 -10.86 16.58 0.24
C LYS A 115 -11.32 17.25 -1.06
N GLY A 116 -12.55 17.73 -1.08
CA GLY A 116 -13.16 18.30 -2.29
C GLY A 116 -13.48 17.20 -3.31
N ASP A 117 -12.88 17.25 -4.49
CA ASP A 117 -12.97 16.24 -5.54
C ASP A 117 -11.90 15.14 -5.43
N GLU A 118 -10.97 15.28 -4.48
CA GLU A 118 -9.95 14.30 -4.16
C GLU A 118 -10.26 13.59 -2.83
N VAL A 119 -9.53 12.52 -2.57
CA VAL A 119 -9.63 11.71 -1.35
C VAL A 119 -8.22 11.45 -0.84
N LEU A 120 -7.98 11.80 0.42
CA LEU A 120 -6.75 11.46 1.12
C LEU A 120 -6.83 10.01 1.59
N LEU A 121 -5.96 9.17 1.04
CA LEU A 121 -5.68 7.83 1.53
C LEU A 121 -4.54 7.92 2.54
N THR A 122 -4.78 7.46 3.77
CA THR A 122 -3.76 7.27 4.80
C THR A 122 -3.62 5.78 5.09
N ILE A 123 -2.42 5.23 4.96
CA ILE A 123 -2.10 3.84 5.33
C ILE A 123 -1.19 3.88 6.55
N VAL A 124 -1.59 3.20 7.62
CA VAL A 124 -0.80 3.03 8.84
C VAL A 124 -0.47 1.56 9.03
N HIS A 125 0.80 1.20 8.99
CA HIS A 125 1.29 -0.14 9.32
C HIS A 125 2.01 -0.09 10.67
N SER A 126 1.38 -0.68 11.68
CA SER A 126 1.82 -0.56 13.08
C SER A 126 2.68 -1.74 13.54
N ARG A 127 3.58 -1.48 14.51
CA ARG A 127 4.44 -2.48 15.18
C ARG A 127 5.25 -3.35 14.21
N VAL A 128 5.97 -2.71 13.29
CA VAL A 128 6.95 -3.32 12.38
C VAL A 128 8.36 -3.19 12.99
N GLU A 129 8.66 -4.02 14.00
CA GLU A 129 9.85 -3.86 14.84
C GLU A 129 11.16 -4.28 14.16
N ASP A 130 11.10 -5.25 13.24
CA ASP A 130 12.28 -5.71 12.50
C ASP A 130 12.68 -4.66 11.45
N PRO A 131 13.90 -4.09 11.51
CA PRO A 131 14.35 -3.04 10.57
C PRO A 131 14.32 -3.48 9.11
N SER A 132 14.63 -4.74 8.82
CA SER A 132 14.62 -5.28 7.45
C SER A 132 13.20 -5.43 6.92
N VAL A 133 12.24 -5.79 7.79
CA VAL A 133 10.82 -5.83 7.46
C VAL A 133 10.29 -4.41 7.27
N LEU A 134 10.65 -3.48 8.15
CA LEU A 134 10.26 -2.07 8.06
C LEU A 134 10.71 -1.44 6.73
N LEU A 135 11.94 -1.70 6.30
CA LEU A 135 12.45 -1.26 5.02
C LEU A 135 11.63 -1.82 3.84
N ASN A 136 11.38 -3.13 3.84
CA ASN A 136 10.59 -3.80 2.80
C ASN A 136 9.16 -3.26 2.73
N VAL A 137 8.51 -3.11 3.89
CA VAL A 137 7.15 -2.58 4.02
C VAL A 137 7.07 -1.13 3.54
N SER A 138 8.07 -0.30 3.88
CA SER A 138 8.09 1.11 3.50
C SER A 138 8.21 1.30 1.99
N ALA A 139 9.15 0.60 1.36
CA ALA A 139 9.29 0.60 -0.09
C ALA A 139 8.08 -0.05 -0.79
N GLY A 140 7.55 -1.14 -0.23
CA GLY A 140 6.41 -1.87 -0.79
C GLY A 140 5.13 -1.04 -0.80
N TRP A 141 4.74 -0.45 0.34
CA TRP A 141 3.55 0.41 0.38
C TRP A 141 3.64 1.57 -0.59
N HIS A 142 4.80 2.24 -0.63
CA HIS A 142 5.02 3.35 -1.56
C HIS A 142 4.87 2.88 -3.02
N SER A 143 5.57 1.82 -3.43
CA SER A 143 5.53 1.35 -4.82
C SER A 143 4.14 0.87 -5.25
N HIS A 144 3.37 0.24 -4.35
CA HIS A 144 1.99 -0.14 -4.61
C HIS A 144 1.07 1.08 -4.74
N VAL A 145 1.22 2.08 -3.87
CA VAL A 145 0.42 3.31 -3.94
C VAL A 145 0.72 4.12 -5.20
N ASP A 146 1.96 4.13 -5.70
CA ASP A 146 2.30 4.72 -7.00
C ASP A 146 1.53 4.06 -8.15
N VAL A 147 1.40 2.72 -8.12
CA VAL A 147 0.60 1.98 -9.12
C VAL A 147 -0.88 2.34 -9.01
N LEU A 148 -1.42 2.42 -7.79
CA LEU A 148 -2.81 2.82 -7.55
C LEU A 148 -3.07 4.24 -8.10
N GLU A 149 -2.20 5.19 -7.76
CA GLU A 149 -2.31 6.56 -8.22
C GLU A 149 -2.32 6.65 -9.74
N ALA A 150 -1.35 5.99 -10.40
CA ALA A 150 -1.26 5.99 -11.85
C ALA A 150 -2.54 5.42 -12.49
N LYS A 151 -3.08 4.32 -11.96
CA LYS A 151 -4.34 3.74 -12.45
C LYS A 151 -5.54 4.68 -12.25
N LEU A 152 -5.64 5.32 -11.10
CA LEU A 152 -6.74 6.23 -10.78
C LEU A 152 -6.70 7.53 -11.59
N ARG A 153 -5.49 7.98 -11.97
CA ARG A 153 -5.24 9.16 -12.82
C ARG A 153 -5.21 8.84 -14.33
N GLY A 154 -5.21 7.56 -14.71
CA GLY A 154 -5.14 7.13 -16.11
C GLY A 154 -3.77 7.33 -16.75
N THR A 155 -2.70 7.35 -15.95
CA THR A 155 -1.31 7.47 -16.41
C THR A 155 -0.59 6.13 -16.39
N THR A 156 0.54 6.05 -17.08
CA THR A 156 1.38 4.84 -17.08
C THR A 156 2.26 4.84 -15.81
N PRO A 157 2.17 3.82 -14.94
CA PRO A 157 3.11 3.68 -13.83
C PRO A 157 4.51 3.32 -14.34
N VAL A 158 5.52 3.69 -13.57
CA VAL A 158 6.88 3.16 -13.74
C VAL A 158 6.88 1.64 -13.49
N PRO A 159 7.82 0.87 -14.08
CA PRO A 159 7.93 -0.56 -13.82
C PRO A 159 8.00 -0.84 -12.31
N HIS A 160 7.12 -1.69 -11.80
CA HIS A 160 6.91 -1.85 -10.36
C HIS A 160 8.19 -2.24 -9.62
N TRP A 161 8.95 -3.21 -10.15
CA TRP A 161 10.16 -3.70 -9.48
C TRP A 161 11.30 -2.68 -9.48
N ASP A 162 11.47 -1.94 -10.58
CA ASP A 162 12.50 -0.90 -10.68
C ASP A 162 12.20 0.23 -9.67
N ASN A 163 10.92 0.61 -9.56
CA ASN A 163 10.47 1.60 -8.57
C ASN A 163 10.66 1.10 -7.13
N PHE A 164 10.26 -0.14 -6.84
CA PHE A 164 10.47 -0.76 -5.53
C PHE A 164 11.96 -0.77 -5.14
N ALA A 165 12.85 -1.16 -6.05
CA ALA A 165 14.29 -1.20 -5.80
C ALA A 165 14.87 0.20 -5.53
N GLN A 166 14.47 1.19 -6.32
CA GLN A 166 14.85 2.59 -6.10
C GLN A 166 14.36 3.09 -4.73
N LEU A 167 13.07 2.90 -4.43
CA LEU A 167 12.45 3.33 -3.17
C LEU A 167 13.09 2.65 -1.97
N ARG A 168 13.48 1.37 -2.09
CA ARG A 168 14.21 0.67 -1.04
C ARG A 168 15.54 1.37 -0.71
N GLY A 169 16.28 1.85 -1.71
CA GLY A 169 17.48 2.66 -1.49
C GLY A 169 17.17 3.96 -0.74
N VAL A 170 16.15 4.69 -1.20
CA VAL A 170 15.75 5.96 -0.59
C VAL A 170 15.27 5.78 0.86
N TYR A 171 14.47 4.76 1.15
CA TYR A 171 14.03 4.49 2.52
C TYR A 171 15.15 3.99 3.42
N ALA A 172 16.17 3.30 2.88
CA ALA A 172 17.32 2.90 3.67
C ALA A 172 18.05 4.12 4.22
N GLU A 173 18.33 5.11 3.36
CA GLU A 173 18.94 6.39 3.75
C GLU A 173 18.03 7.17 4.71
N ARG A 174 16.72 7.21 4.45
CA ARG A 174 15.79 8.01 5.29
C ARG A 174 15.53 7.44 6.69
N LEU A 175 15.63 6.12 6.86
CA LEU A 175 15.22 5.44 8.10
C LEU A 175 16.41 4.97 8.95
N PHE A 176 17.58 4.77 8.35
CA PHE A 176 18.71 4.13 9.02
C PHE A 176 20.05 4.85 8.89
N ASP A 177 20.16 5.92 8.09
CA ASP A 177 21.32 6.84 8.10
C ASP A 177 21.05 8.05 9.00
#